data_AF-A0A368KMM4-F1
#
_entry.id   AF-A0A368KMM4-F1
#
_cell.length_a   1.000
_cell.length_b   1.000
_cell.length_c   1.000
_cell.angle_alpha   90.00
_cell.angle_beta   90.00
_cell.angle_gamma   90.00
#
_symmetry.space_group_name_H-M   'P 1'
#
loop_
_entity.id
_entity.type
_entity.pdbx_description
1 polymer ?
#
loop_
_entity_poly.entity_id
_entity_poly.type
_entity_poly.pdbx_seq_one_letter_code
_entity_poly.pdbx_strand_id
1 'polypeptide(L)'
;MFRIVGSLLTLALGIVGTIACIVAIAAIATFSQRASLATGQLFDTAHSALEEVRQYVGLAAQRVQAMKLTSDAIQTQVKQWSEEQAEELAIARLGVEEHVDMFLAELDQIEQWASTVETSTEMIGQALDATQSSGLPIDTQPVYGLLEETKQIQLQLETGIASARQLGQRLAQAEDNPGEQKQQIIRLTERIIVTLTMVDQHIASIDKHLGDIETTINQQKLTVARWTNVAAIAICGVMAWMALGQAALCYAGWRWLRGGTTNKELAHDR
;
A
#
# COMPACT_ATOMS: atom_id res chain seq x y z
N MET A 1 -31.68 56.06 -27.90
CA MET A 1 -30.47 55.26 -28.21
C MET A 1 -29.99 54.44 -27.01
N PHE A 2 -29.75 55.05 -25.84
CA PHE A 2 -29.24 54.38 -24.63
C PHE A 2 -29.99 53.10 -24.20
N ARG A 3 -31.32 53.03 -24.33
CA ARG A 3 -32.11 51.83 -23.94
C ARG A 3 -31.86 50.61 -24.85
N ILE A 4 -31.62 50.83 -26.14
CA ILE A 4 -31.38 49.72 -27.11
C ILE A 4 -29.98 49.15 -26.88
N VAL A 5 -28.99 50.02 -26.69
CA VAL A 5 -27.60 49.62 -26.42
C VAL A 5 -27.51 48.83 -25.11
N GLY A 6 -28.21 49.27 -24.05
CA GLY A 6 -28.27 48.53 -22.78
C GLY A 6 -28.86 47.12 -22.94
N SER A 7 -29.94 46.98 -23.70
CA SER A 7 -30.58 45.66 -23.91
C SER A 7 -29.72 44.69 -24.73
N LEU A 8 -28.99 45.18 -25.72
CA LEU A 8 -28.07 44.35 -26.52
C LEU A 8 -26.87 43.90 -25.68
N LEU A 9 -26.31 44.79 -24.86
CA LEU A 9 -25.23 44.44 -23.94
C LEU A 9 -25.65 43.37 -22.94
N THR A 10 -26.84 43.48 -22.33
CA THR A 10 -27.34 42.45 -21.40
C THR A 10 -27.56 41.09 -22.07
N LEU A 11 -28.00 41.08 -23.33
CA LEU A 11 -28.25 39.83 -24.07
C LEU A 11 -26.93 39.17 -24.50
N ALA A 12 -25.95 39.96 -24.95
CA ALA A 12 -24.62 39.47 -25.26
C ALA A 12 -23.91 38.89 -24.03
N LEU A 13 -23.99 39.59 -22.88
CA LEU A 13 -23.40 39.10 -21.63
C LEU A 13 -24.01 37.76 -21.20
N GLY A 14 -25.32 37.61 -21.31
CA GLY A 14 -26.01 36.38 -20.92
C GLY A 14 -25.65 35.18 -21.80
N ILE A 15 -25.51 35.38 -23.13
CA ILE A 15 -25.07 34.30 -24.04
C ILE A 15 -23.62 33.88 -23.74
N VAL A 16 -22.72 34.84 -23.53
CA VAL A 16 -21.33 34.53 -23.17
C VAL A 16 -21.29 33.77 -21.84
N GLY A 17 -22.11 34.19 -20.87
CA GLY A 17 -22.24 33.53 -19.57
C GLY A 17 -22.73 32.08 -19.67
N THR A 18 -23.75 31.80 -20.49
CA THR A 18 -24.26 30.43 -20.65
C THR A 18 -23.25 29.52 -21.34
N ILE A 19 -22.57 29.99 -22.39
CA ILE A 19 -21.50 29.23 -23.06
C ILE A 19 -20.37 28.94 -22.08
N ALA A 20 -19.94 29.94 -21.29
CA ALA A 20 -18.90 29.75 -20.28
C ALA A 20 -19.30 28.68 -19.23
N CYS A 21 -20.56 28.66 -18.80
CA CYS A 21 -21.07 27.63 -17.88
C CYS A 21 -21.03 26.23 -18.51
N ILE A 22 -21.44 26.08 -19.77
CA ILE A 22 -21.39 24.78 -20.48
C ILE A 22 -19.95 24.28 -20.59
N VAL A 23 -19.03 25.16 -21.00
CA VAL A 23 -17.59 24.85 -21.10
C VAL A 23 -17.03 24.45 -19.73
N ALA A 24 -17.40 25.16 -18.66
CA ALA A 24 -16.97 24.83 -17.31
C ALA A 24 -17.48 23.45 -16.86
N ILE A 25 -18.76 23.12 -17.10
CA ILE A 25 -19.32 21.80 -16.78
C ILE A 25 -18.57 20.69 -17.55
N ALA A 26 -18.32 20.88 -18.85
CA ALA A 26 -17.56 19.93 -19.65
C ALA A 26 -16.11 19.78 -19.15
N ALA A 27 -15.46 20.88 -18.78
CA ALA A 27 -14.11 20.86 -18.21
C ALA A 27 -14.07 20.12 -16.87
N ILE A 28 -15.06 20.32 -16.00
CA ILE A 28 -15.16 19.61 -14.71
C ILE A 28 -15.39 18.13 -14.93
N ALA A 29 -16.28 17.75 -15.86
CA ALA A 29 -16.55 16.34 -16.17
C ALA A 29 -15.31 15.61 -16.72
N THR A 30 -14.55 16.26 -17.61
CA THR A 30 -13.30 15.69 -18.12
C THR A 30 -12.22 15.62 -17.05
N PHE A 31 -12.12 16.63 -16.19
CA PHE A 31 -11.19 16.64 -15.06
C PHE A 31 -11.54 15.56 -14.03
N SER A 32 -12.84 15.37 -13.70
CA SER A 32 -13.26 14.33 -12.76
C SER A 32 -13.01 12.93 -13.30
N GLN A 33 -13.19 12.70 -14.61
CA GLN A 33 -12.82 11.44 -15.24
C GLN A 33 -11.32 11.17 -15.18
N ARG A 34 -10.50 12.18 -15.50
CA ARG A 34 -9.04 12.05 -15.42
C ARG A 34 -8.56 11.83 -13.99
N ALA A 35 -9.10 12.57 -13.03
CA ALA A 35 -8.80 12.38 -11.62
C ALA A 35 -9.19 10.97 -11.17
N SER A 36 -10.39 10.49 -11.52
CA SER A 36 -10.83 9.14 -11.19
C SER A 36 -9.95 8.06 -11.82
N LEU A 37 -9.47 8.26 -13.05
CA LEU A 37 -8.56 7.32 -13.72
C LEU A 37 -7.17 7.32 -13.06
N ALA A 38 -6.60 8.49 -12.78
CA ALA A 38 -5.30 8.60 -12.12
C ALA A 38 -5.34 8.00 -10.70
N THR A 39 -6.39 8.32 -9.94
CA THR A 39 -6.63 7.73 -8.61
C THR A 39 -6.85 6.22 -8.71
N GLY A 40 -7.59 5.75 -9.73
CA GLY A 40 -7.77 4.32 -9.99
C GLY A 40 -6.44 3.61 -10.23
N GLN A 41 -5.60 4.14 -11.11
CA GLN A 41 -4.27 3.58 -11.39
C GLN A 41 -3.38 3.51 -10.17
N LEU A 42 -3.36 4.57 -9.34
CA LEU A 42 -2.58 4.57 -8.09
C LEU A 42 -3.05 3.48 -7.12
N PHE A 43 -4.36 3.31 -6.95
CA PHE A 43 -4.90 2.27 -6.10
C PHE A 43 -4.68 0.87 -6.66
N ASP A 44 -4.76 0.70 -7.98
CA ASP A 44 -4.51 -0.59 -8.61
C ASP A 44 -3.02 -0.95 -8.52
N THR A 45 -2.11 0.01 -8.68
CA THR A 45 -0.66 -0.19 -8.41
C THR A 45 -0.40 -0.53 -6.95
N ALA A 46 -1.04 0.16 -6.00
CA ALA A 46 -0.90 -0.15 -4.58
C ALA A 46 -1.44 -1.55 -4.26
N HIS A 47 -2.55 -1.97 -4.89
CA HIS A 47 -3.10 -3.31 -4.73
C HIS A 47 -2.16 -4.38 -5.30
N SER A 48 -1.61 -4.17 -6.50
CA SER A 48 -0.62 -5.09 -7.07
C SER A 48 0.64 -5.19 -6.21
N ALA A 49 1.13 -4.07 -5.65
CA ALA A 49 2.26 -4.09 -4.73
C ALA A 49 1.94 -4.87 -3.44
N LEU A 50 0.74 -4.70 -2.88
CA LEU A 50 0.31 -5.49 -1.73
C LEU A 50 0.17 -6.98 -2.05
N GLU A 51 -0.35 -7.33 -3.22
CA GLU A 51 -0.47 -8.72 -3.67
C GLU A 51 0.91 -9.38 -3.80
N GLU A 52 1.86 -8.66 -4.39
CA GLU A 52 3.26 -9.10 -4.50
C GLU A 52 3.89 -9.30 -3.12
N VAL A 53 3.75 -8.33 -2.21
CA VAL A 53 4.24 -8.46 -0.83
C VAL A 53 3.56 -9.65 -0.12
N ARG A 54 2.26 -9.87 -0.33
CA ARG A 54 1.52 -10.98 0.27
C ARG A 54 1.99 -12.34 -0.26
N GLN A 55 2.26 -12.45 -1.55
CA GLN A 55 2.85 -13.65 -2.14
C GLN A 55 4.21 -13.97 -1.50
N TYR A 56 5.02 -12.94 -1.34
CA TYR A 56 6.33 -13.01 -0.69
C TYR A 56 6.25 -13.44 0.78
N VAL A 57 5.32 -12.87 1.56
CA VAL A 57 5.04 -13.25 2.94
C VAL A 57 4.56 -14.72 3.02
N GLY A 58 3.71 -15.14 2.08
CA GLY A 58 3.26 -16.53 1.98
C GLY A 58 4.40 -17.52 1.70
N LEU A 59 5.32 -17.16 0.80
CA LEU A 59 6.52 -17.96 0.53
C LEU A 59 7.44 -18.04 1.76
N ALA A 60 7.61 -16.93 2.48
CA ALA A 60 8.39 -16.90 3.70
C ALA A 60 7.78 -17.76 4.80
N ALA A 61 6.46 -17.72 4.99
CA ALA A 61 5.74 -18.56 5.95
C ALA A 61 5.99 -20.05 5.66
N GLN A 62 5.86 -20.46 4.39
CA GLN A 62 6.10 -21.85 3.97
C GLN A 62 7.55 -22.28 4.26
N ARG A 63 8.53 -21.41 4.00
CA ARG A 63 9.95 -21.70 4.27
C ARG A 63 10.27 -21.78 5.74
N VAL A 64 9.77 -20.85 6.55
CA VAL A 64 9.94 -20.89 8.01
C VAL A 64 9.31 -22.16 8.58
N GLN A 65 8.17 -22.60 8.04
CA GLN A 65 7.56 -23.87 8.43
C GLN A 65 8.42 -25.08 8.04
N ALA A 66 9.01 -25.08 6.84
CA ALA A 66 9.95 -26.12 6.42
C ALA A 66 11.21 -26.15 7.32
N MET A 67 11.79 -24.99 7.63
CA MET A 67 12.91 -24.85 8.54
C MET A 67 12.62 -25.36 9.95
N LYS A 68 11.41 -25.13 10.47
CA LYS A 68 10.99 -25.67 11.77
C LYS A 68 10.98 -27.19 11.75
N LEU A 69 10.41 -27.81 10.71
CA LEU A 69 10.41 -29.27 10.55
C LEU A 69 11.84 -29.83 10.47
N THR A 70 12.73 -29.18 9.73
CA THR A 70 14.14 -29.56 9.65
C THR A 70 14.84 -29.39 11.00
N SER A 71 14.58 -28.30 11.72
CA SER A 71 15.17 -28.03 13.05
C SER A 71 14.72 -29.05 14.09
N ASP A 72 13.45 -29.47 14.06
CA ASP A 72 12.91 -30.53 14.91
C ASP A 72 13.55 -31.90 14.57
N ALA A 73 13.81 -32.16 13.28
CA ALA A 73 14.54 -33.35 12.85
C ALA A 73 15.98 -33.35 13.36
N ILE A 74 16.70 -32.23 13.25
CA ILE A 74 18.06 -32.06 13.82
C ILE A 74 18.01 -32.27 15.34
N GLN A 75 17.05 -31.66 16.04
CA GLN A 75 16.93 -31.80 17.49
C GLN A 75 16.70 -33.27 17.88
N THR A 76 15.87 -33.98 17.13
CA THR A 76 15.58 -35.41 17.35
C THR A 76 16.82 -36.27 17.08
N GLN A 77 17.54 -36.03 15.98
CA GLN A 77 18.79 -36.73 15.67
C GLN A 77 19.86 -36.46 16.72
N VAL A 78 20.04 -35.21 17.17
CA VAL A 78 21.01 -34.87 18.23
C VAL A 78 20.62 -35.53 19.58
N LYS A 79 19.32 -35.69 19.86
CA LYS A 79 18.82 -36.46 21.02
C LYS A 79 18.95 -37.97 20.86
N GLN A 80 19.03 -38.52 19.65
CA GLN A 80 19.34 -39.94 19.43
C GLN A 80 20.86 -40.18 19.51
N TRP A 81 21.65 -39.29 18.91
CA TRP A 81 23.10 -39.26 19.00
C TRP A 81 23.62 -39.22 20.44
N SER A 82 22.79 -38.63 21.29
CA SER A 82 22.96 -38.57 22.72
C SER A 82 23.00 -39.92 23.43
N GLU A 83 22.35 -40.93 22.85
CA GLU A 83 22.07 -42.25 23.40
C GLU A 83 22.90 -43.35 22.71
N GLU A 84 23.40 -43.11 21.49
CA GLU A 84 24.10 -44.05 20.62
C GLU A 84 25.66 -44.05 20.79
N GLN A 85 26.33 -45.16 20.39
CA GLN A 85 27.77 -45.40 20.66
C GLN A 85 28.72 -44.75 19.62
N ALA A 86 30.04 -44.75 19.93
CA ALA A 86 31.14 -44.06 19.22
C ALA A 86 31.29 -44.29 17.70
N GLU A 87 30.77 -45.39 17.13
CA GLU A 87 30.86 -45.66 15.68
C GLU A 87 29.72 -45.00 14.88
N GLU A 88 28.52 -44.89 15.45
CA GLU A 88 27.40 -44.14 14.84
C GLU A 88 27.66 -42.63 14.87
N LEU A 89 28.66 -42.22 15.65
CA LEU A 89 28.99 -40.82 15.87
C LEU A 89 29.46 -40.08 14.61
N ALA A 90 30.18 -40.77 13.71
CA ALA A 90 30.69 -40.17 12.47
C ALA A 90 29.59 -39.99 11.40
N ILE A 91 28.68 -40.95 11.26
CA ILE A 91 27.59 -40.91 10.28
C ILE A 91 26.57 -39.83 10.67
N ALA A 92 26.21 -39.76 11.95
CA ALA A 92 25.32 -38.72 12.45
C ALA A 92 25.94 -37.31 12.33
N ARG A 93 27.26 -37.17 12.46
CA ARG A 93 27.95 -35.88 12.24
C ARG A 93 27.80 -35.37 10.80
N LEU A 94 27.96 -36.25 9.81
CA LEU A 94 27.75 -35.91 8.39
C LEU A 94 26.31 -35.46 8.12
N GLY A 95 25.33 -36.15 8.72
CA GLY A 95 23.91 -35.77 8.59
C GLY A 95 23.61 -34.39 9.19
N VAL A 96 24.18 -34.07 10.37
CA VAL A 96 24.02 -32.74 10.98
C VAL A 96 24.68 -31.65 10.14
N GLU A 97 25.86 -31.91 9.57
CA GLU A 97 26.56 -30.96 8.69
C GLU A 97 25.75 -30.66 7.42
N GLU A 98 25.23 -31.69 6.74
CA GLU A 98 24.36 -31.53 5.57
C GLU A 98 23.10 -30.69 5.90
N HIS A 99 22.47 -30.96 7.05
CA HIS A 99 21.30 -30.20 7.48
C HIS A 99 21.64 -28.75 7.85
N VAL A 100 22.80 -28.49 8.43
CA VAL A 100 23.27 -27.11 8.74
C VAL A 100 23.57 -26.35 7.44
N ASP A 101 24.20 -26.97 6.47
CA ASP A 101 24.47 -26.34 5.17
C ASP A 101 23.19 -26.02 4.41
N MET A 102 22.23 -26.95 4.40
CA MET A 102 20.90 -26.70 3.82
C MET A 102 20.19 -25.56 4.54
N PHE A 103 20.26 -25.52 5.87
CA PHE A 103 19.67 -24.45 6.67
C PHE A 103 20.31 -23.08 6.39
N LEU A 104 21.63 -23.02 6.26
CA LEU A 104 22.35 -21.80 5.89
C LEU A 104 21.98 -21.32 4.48
N ALA A 105 21.85 -22.24 3.52
CA ALA A 105 21.45 -21.90 2.15
C ALA A 105 20.02 -21.36 2.09
N GLU A 106 19.10 -21.89 2.89
CA GLU A 106 17.73 -21.36 2.99
C GLU A 106 17.69 -20.00 3.68
N LEU A 107 18.52 -19.81 4.71
CA LEU A 107 18.65 -18.54 5.42
C LEU A 107 19.19 -17.40 4.54
N ASP A 108 20.20 -17.66 3.71
CA ASP A 108 20.73 -16.67 2.76
C ASP A 108 19.62 -16.23 1.76
N GLN A 109 18.72 -17.13 1.37
CA GLN A 109 17.57 -16.75 0.53
C GLN A 109 16.54 -15.90 1.30
N ILE A 110 16.36 -16.13 2.60
CA ILE A 110 15.51 -15.29 3.44
C ILE A 110 16.11 -13.88 3.58
N GLU A 111 17.44 -13.76 3.71
CA GLU A 111 18.11 -12.45 3.74
C GLU A 111 17.87 -11.66 2.45
N GLN A 112 17.99 -12.32 1.29
CA GLN A 112 17.68 -11.69 0.00
C GLN A 112 16.22 -11.23 -0.08
N TRP A 113 15.29 -12.03 0.45
CA TRP A 113 13.89 -11.67 0.54
C TRP A 113 13.66 -10.47 1.45
N ALA A 114 14.28 -10.44 2.64
CA ALA A 114 14.16 -9.33 3.59
C ALA A 114 14.60 -7.99 2.94
N SER A 115 15.68 -7.98 2.17
CA SER A 115 16.10 -6.76 1.45
C SER A 115 15.13 -6.31 0.36
N THR A 116 14.44 -7.28 -0.28
CA THR A 116 13.38 -6.99 -1.26
C THR A 116 12.17 -6.35 -0.56
N VAL A 117 11.74 -6.90 0.57
CA VAL A 117 10.63 -6.36 1.37
C VAL A 117 10.98 -4.96 1.89
N GLU A 118 12.21 -4.74 2.36
CA GLU A 118 12.69 -3.41 2.78
C GLU A 118 12.55 -2.39 1.65
N THR A 119 13.07 -2.72 0.46
CA THR A 119 12.99 -1.85 -0.72
C THR A 119 11.53 -1.55 -1.12
N SER A 120 10.66 -2.57 -1.15
CA SER A 120 9.24 -2.40 -1.45
C SER A 120 8.52 -1.54 -0.41
N THR A 121 8.84 -1.71 0.86
CA THR A 121 8.21 -0.96 1.96
C THR A 121 8.66 0.50 1.95
N GLU A 122 9.93 0.76 1.63
CA GLU A 122 10.44 2.13 1.41
C GLU A 122 9.73 2.81 0.24
N MET A 123 9.48 2.10 -0.87
CA MET A 123 8.74 2.64 -2.00
C MET A 123 7.29 3.01 -1.62
N ILE A 124 6.62 2.17 -0.82
CA ILE A 124 5.27 2.48 -0.30
C ILE A 124 5.32 3.72 0.60
N GLY A 125 6.33 3.82 1.47
CA GLY A 125 6.55 5.00 2.31
C GLY A 125 6.72 6.28 1.49
N GLN A 126 7.57 6.26 0.46
CA GLN A 126 7.78 7.40 -0.44
C GLN A 126 6.51 7.80 -1.20
N ALA A 127 5.71 6.82 -1.64
CA ALA A 127 4.44 7.07 -2.32
C ALA A 127 3.41 7.72 -1.38
N LEU A 128 3.37 7.31 -0.11
CA LEU A 128 2.50 7.90 0.89
C LEU A 128 2.93 9.32 1.26
N ASP A 129 4.22 9.58 1.44
CA ASP A 129 4.75 10.92 1.70
C ASP A 129 4.40 11.89 0.55
N ALA A 130 4.55 11.42 -0.70
CA ALA A 130 4.13 12.19 -1.88
C ALA A 130 2.62 12.51 -1.84
N THR A 131 1.81 11.58 -1.36
CA THR A 131 0.36 11.77 -1.28
C THR A 131 -0.03 12.73 -0.14
N GLN A 132 0.66 12.65 1.00
CA GLN A 132 0.46 13.57 2.13
C GLN A 132 0.84 15.02 1.75
N SER A 133 1.91 15.19 0.95
CA SER A 133 2.30 16.52 0.44
C SER A 133 1.24 17.17 -0.46
N SER A 134 0.32 16.37 -1.01
CA SER A 134 -0.83 16.85 -1.81
C SER A 134 -2.01 17.31 -0.94
N GLY A 135 -1.87 17.33 0.38
CA GLY A 135 -2.91 17.79 1.32
C GLY A 135 -4.04 16.78 1.56
N LEU A 136 -3.86 15.54 1.13
CA LEU A 136 -4.81 14.47 1.42
C LEU A 136 -4.57 13.95 2.84
N PRO A 137 -5.59 13.90 3.71
CA PRO A 137 -5.48 13.36 5.06
C PRO A 137 -5.46 11.82 4.99
N ILE A 138 -4.34 11.25 4.59
CA ILE A 138 -4.09 9.82 4.61
C ILE A 138 -3.41 9.46 5.91
N ASP A 139 -3.97 8.48 6.62
CA ASP A 139 -3.32 7.89 7.79
C ASP A 139 -2.16 7.01 7.32
N THR A 140 -0.94 7.46 7.58
CA THR A 140 0.31 6.75 7.23
C THR A 140 0.82 5.86 8.36
N GLN A 141 0.21 5.94 9.54
CA GLN A 141 0.65 5.22 10.73
C GLN A 141 0.68 3.69 10.56
N PRO A 142 -0.28 3.04 9.86
CA PRO A 142 -0.21 1.59 9.61
C PRO A 142 1.01 1.16 8.81
N VAL A 143 1.47 1.98 7.85
CA VAL A 143 2.62 1.64 7.00
C VAL A 143 3.93 1.80 7.74
N TYR A 144 4.07 2.84 8.59
CA TYR A 144 5.24 2.94 9.45
C TYR A 144 5.31 1.79 10.47
N GLY A 145 4.17 1.31 10.96
CA GLY A 145 4.11 0.11 11.79
C GLY A 145 4.66 -1.13 11.06
N LEU A 146 4.23 -1.34 9.81
CA LEU A 146 4.73 -2.44 8.98
C LEU A 146 6.23 -2.35 8.70
N LEU A 147 6.73 -1.13 8.44
CA LEU A 147 8.15 -0.89 8.20
C LEU A 147 9.00 -1.19 9.44
N GLU A 148 8.52 -0.82 10.61
CA GLU A 148 9.18 -1.15 11.89
C GLU A 148 9.17 -2.65 12.17
N GLU A 149 8.04 -3.34 11.97
CA GLU A 149 7.95 -4.81 12.13
C GLU A 149 8.90 -5.54 11.16
N THR A 150 9.00 -5.06 9.91
CA THR A 150 9.91 -5.63 8.90
C THR A 150 11.37 -5.50 9.35
N LYS A 151 11.77 -4.33 9.87
CA LYS A 151 13.12 -4.13 10.42
C LYS A 151 13.41 -5.04 11.61
N GLN A 152 12.42 -5.26 12.49
CA GLN A 152 12.58 -6.17 13.62
C GLN A 152 12.78 -7.62 13.15
N ILE A 153 12.05 -8.07 12.12
CA ILE A 153 12.25 -9.40 11.53
C ILE A 153 13.66 -9.53 10.95
N GLN A 154 14.15 -8.52 10.24
CA GLN A 154 15.51 -8.51 9.67
C GLN A 154 16.57 -8.67 10.76
N LEU A 155 16.47 -7.90 11.86
CA LEU A 155 17.40 -8.00 12.99
C LEU A 155 17.36 -9.40 13.66
N GLN A 156 16.18 -9.99 13.80
CA GLN A 156 16.04 -11.34 14.35
C GLN A 156 16.60 -12.41 13.43
N LEU A 157 16.39 -12.26 12.12
CA LEU A 157 16.94 -13.15 11.09
C LEU A 157 18.46 -13.08 11.07
N GLU A 158 19.06 -11.90 11.05
CA GLU A 158 20.51 -11.71 11.14
C GLU A 158 21.09 -12.39 12.39
N THR A 159 20.40 -12.26 13.53
CA THR A 159 20.79 -12.93 14.79
C THR A 159 20.70 -14.45 14.67
N GLY A 160 19.66 -14.97 14.00
CA GLY A 160 19.49 -16.39 13.70
C GLY A 160 20.60 -16.92 12.78
N ILE A 161 20.91 -16.20 11.71
CA ILE A 161 21.98 -16.50 10.75
C ILE A 161 23.35 -16.55 11.45
N ALA A 162 23.66 -15.53 12.25
CA ALA A 162 24.90 -15.49 13.01
C ALA A 162 25.03 -16.70 13.96
N SER A 163 23.92 -17.09 14.61
CA SER A 163 23.88 -18.26 15.49
C SER A 163 24.08 -19.58 14.71
N ALA A 164 23.48 -19.70 13.53
CA ALA A 164 23.63 -20.87 12.65
C ALA A 164 25.06 -21.00 12.08
N ARG A 165 25.65 -19.89 11.64
CA ARG A 165 27.06 -19.86 11.17
C ARG A 165 28.01 -20.23 12.31
N GLN A 166 27.76 -19.76 13.52
CA GLN A 166 28.53 -20.15 14.71
C GLN A 166 28.40 -21.65 15.01
N LEU A 167 27.21 -22.24 14.82
CA LEU A 167 26.99 -23.68 14.98
C LEU A 167 27.83 -24.47 13.96
N GLY A 168 27.80 -24.11 12.68
CA GLY A 168 28.62 -24.74 11.64
C GLY A 168 30.12 -24.67 11.93
N GLN A 169 30.62 -23.50 12.34
CA GLN A 169 32.04 -23.34 12.72
C GLN A 169 32.43 -24.23 13.91
N ARG A 170 31.57 -24.36 14.92
CA ARG A 170 31.84 -25.23 16.09
C ARG A 170 31.75 -26.71 15.75
N LEU A 171 30.90 -27.09 14.80
CA LEU A 171 30.84 -28.45 14.28
C LEU A 171 32.13 -28.80 13.52
N ALA A 172 32.70 -27.87 12.77
CA ALA A 172 33.96 -28.06 12.05
C ALA A 172 35.20 -28.14 12.96
N GLN A 173 35.23 -27.39 14.07
CA GLN A 173 36.42 -27.27 14.95
C GLN A 173 36.55 -28.35 16.03
N ALA A 174 35.62 -29.29 16.12
CA ALA A 174 35.57 -30.19 17.25
C ALA A 174 36.49 -31.41 17.12
N GLU A 175 37.57 -31.39 17.91
CA GLU A 175 38.45 -32.54 18.12
C GLU A 175 38.63 -32.97 19.59
N ASP A 176 38.36 -32.13 20.62
CA ASP A 176 38.83 -32.45 21.99
C ASP A 176 37.77 -32.70 23.10
N ASN A 177 36.47 -32.39 22.94
CA ASN A 177 35.48 -32.66 24.00
C ASN A 177 34.03 -32.88 23.50
N PRO A 178 33.61 -34.14 23.25
CA PRO A 178 32.29 -34.45 22.66
C PRO A 178 31.11 -34.13 23.57
N GLY A 179 31.29 -34.19 24.90
CA GLY A 179 30.21 -33.96 25.87
C GLY A 179 29.76 -32.50 25.95
N GLU A 180 30.72 -31.57 26.00
CA GLU A 180 30.41 -30.14 25.99
C GLU A 180 29.84 -29.68 24.65
N GLN A 181 30.36 -30.21 23.55
CA GLN A 181 29.89 -29.89 22.20
C GLN A 181 28.43 -30.26 22.01
N LYS A 182 28.03 -31.45 22.48
CA LYS A 182 26.63 -31.93 22.44
C LYS A 182 25.68 -30.94 23.13
N GLN A 183 25.99 -30.51 24.35
CA GLN A 183 25.14 -29.54 25.07
C GLN A 183 25.08 -28.20 24.34
N GLN A 184 26.17 -27.77 23.71
CA GLN A 184 26.18 -26.54 22.93
C GLN A 184 25.33 -26.64 21.67
N ILE A 185 25.39 -27.75 20.94
CA ILE A 185 24.57 -28.00 19.74
C ILE A 185 23.08 -27.95 20.13
N ILE A 186 22.67 -28.68 21.19
CA ILE A 186 21.28 -28.69 21.65
C ILE A 186 20.79 -27.26 21.97
N ARG A 187 21.57 -26.49 22.73
CA ARG A 187 21.21 -25.10 23.08
C ARG A 187 21.13 -24.19 21.86
N LEU A 188 21.99 -24.40 20.86
CA LEU A 188 21.98 -23.62 19.62
C LEU A 188 20.77 -23.99 18.76
N THR A 189 20.44 -25.27 18.62
CA THR A 189 19.23 -25.73 17.93
C THR A 189 17.96 -25.21 18.61
N GLU A 190 17.87 -25.26 19.94
CA GLU A 190 16.75 -24.68 20.70
C GLU A 190 16.62 -23.17 20.44
N ARG A 191 17.73 -22.45 20.42
CA ARG A 191 17.73 -21.01 20.09
C ARG A 191 17.23 -20.77 18.67
N ILE A 192 17.66 -21.56 17.69
CA ILE A 192 17.19 -21.48 16.30
C ILE A 192 15.68 -21.71 16.22
N ILE A 193 15.16 -22.75 16.88
CA ILE A 193 13.71 -23.04 16.92
C ILE A 193 12.92 -21.87 17.52
N VAL A 194 13.42 -21.27 18.61
CA VAL A 194 12.81 -20.10 19.23
C VAL A 194 12.79 -18.92 18.26
N THR A 195 13.90 -18.62 17.58
CA THR A 195 13.98 -17.56 16.58
C THR A 195 13.01 -17.81 15.42
N LEU A 196 12.97 -19.02 14.86
CA LEU A 196 12.03 -19.39 13.79
C LEU A 196 10.57 -19.26 14.24
N THR A 197 10.28 -19.56 15.51
CA THR A 197 8.94 -19.38 16.08
C THR A 197 8.56 -17.91 16.19
N MET A 198 9.50 -17.06 16.58
CA MET A 198 9.30 -15.61 16.63
C MET A 198 9.09 -15.03 15.23
N VAL A 199 9.92 -15.43 14.26
CA VAL A 199 9.77 -15.02 12.85
C VAL A 199 8.40 -15.44 12.29
N ASP A 200 7.93 -16.65 12.56
CA ASP A 200 6.60 -17.12 12.15
C ASP A 200 5.47 -16.27 12.75
N GLN A 201 5.56 -15.89 14.03
CA GLN A 201 4.60 -14.99 14.66
C GLN A 201 4.60 -13.61 14.02
N HIS A 202 5.77 -13.09 13.67
CA HIS A 202 5.89 -11.80 12.98
C HIS A 202 5.38 -11.86 11.54
N ILE A 203 5.62 -12.96 10.81
CA ILE A 203 5.04 -13.18 9.47
C ILE A 203 3.50 -13.18 9.54
N ALA A 204 2.91 -13.82 10.55
CA ALA A 204 1.47 -13.79 10.77
C ALA A 204 0.95 -12.38 11.12
N SER A 205 1.73 -11.60 11.89
CA SER A 205 1.44 -10.19 12.17
C SER A 205 1.43 -9.38 10.88
N ILE A 206 2.45 -9.55 10.04
CA ILE A 206 2.56 -8.88 8.74
C ILE A 206 1.37 -9.21 7.84
N ASP A 207 0.96 -10.48 7.68
CA ASP A 207 -0.20 -10.82 6.86
C ASP A 207 -1.48 -10.15 7.37
N LYS A 208 -1.66 -10.07 8.70
CA LYS A 208 -2.76 -9.33 9.31
C LYS A 208 -2.68 -7.83 9.00
N HIS A 209 -1.50 -7.21 9.17
CA HIS A 209 -1.29 -5.80 8.86
C HIS A 209 -1.51 -5.47 7.37
N LEU A 210 -1.09 -6.36 6.47
CA LEU A 210 -1.37 -6.23 5.03
C LEU A 210 -2.88 -6.27 4.76
N GLY A 211 -3.62 -7.14 5.46
CA GLY A 211 -5.09 -7.14 5.40
C GLY A 211 -5.72 -5.83 5.90
N ASP A 212 -5.21 -5.28 7.00
CA ASP A 212 -5.68 -3.99 7.54
C ASP A 212 -5.35 -2.82 6.58
N ILE A 213 -4.19 -2.84 5.92
CA ILE A 213 -3.81 -1.85 4.90
C ILE A 213 -4.73 -1.99 3.67
N GLU A 214 -4.99 -3.22 3.20
CA GLU A 214 -5.87 -3.48 2.06
C GLU A 214 -7.30 -2.95 2.32
N THR A 215 -7.85 -3.20 3.51
CA THR A 215 -9.17 -2.68 3.90
C THR A 215 -9.17 -1.15 3.96
N THR A 216 -8.10 -0.54 4.48
CA THR A 216 -7.94 0.92 4.54
C THR A 216 -7.86 1.54 3.15
N ILE A 217 -7.06 0.96 2.25
CA ILE A 217 -6.96 1.40 0.85
C ILE A 217 -8.32 1.32 0.15
N ASN A 218 -9.04 0.22 0.31
CA ASN A 218 -10.37 0.05 -0.27
C ASN A 218 -11.37 1.07 0.28
N GLN A 219 -11.34 1.34 1.59
CA GLN A 219 -12.18 2.35 2.22
C GLN A 219 -11.84 3.77 1.74
N GLN A 220 -10.55 4.08 1.56
CA GLN A 220 -10.10 5.36 1.02
C GLN A 220 -10.50 5.53 -0.46
N LYS A 221 -10.38 4.48 -1.29
CA LYS A 221 -10.84 4.47 -2.68
C LYS A 221 -12.33 4.86 -2.78
N LEU A 222 -13.17 4.25 -1.94
CA LEU A 222 -14.59 4.58 -1.86
C LEU A 222 -14.85 6.01 -1.37
N THR A 223 -14.07 6.45 -0.38
CA THR A 223 -14.20 7.78 0.21
C THR A 223 -13.81 8.87 -0.79
N VAL A 224 -12.68 8.74 -1.46
CA VAL A 224 -12.21 9.68 -2.50
C VAL A 224 -13.19 9.72 -3.67
N ALA A 225 -13.70 8.58 -4.13
CA ALA A 225 -14.72 8.54 -5.18
C ALA A 225 -15.99 9.29 -4.75
N ARG A 226 -16.44 9.10 -3.50
CA ARG A 226 -17.61 9.82 -2.95
C ARG A 226 -17.37 11.32 -2.86
N TRP A 227 -16.24 11.75 -2.32
CA TRP A 227 -15.89 13.18 -2.22
C TRP A 227 -15.77 13.84 -3.59
N THR A 228 -15.15 13.15 -4.56
CA THR A 228 -15.04 13.64 -5.94
C THR A 228 -16.43 13.84 -6.56
N ASN A 229 -17.34 12.88 -6.36
CA ASN A 229 -18.72 13.00 -6.84
C ASN A 229 -19.49 14.13 -6.14
N VAL A 230 -19.35 14.27 -4.82
CA VAL A 230 -19.98 15.36 -4.06
C VAL A 230 -19.47 16.73 -4.52
N ALA A 231 -18.15 16.88 -4.70
CA ALA A 231 -17.55 18.09 -5.20
C ALA A 231 -18.03 18.42 -6.63
N ALA A 232 -18.09 17.42 -7.52
CA ALA A 232 -18.63 17.60 -8.86
C ALA A 232 -20.09 18.05 -8.85
N ILE A 233 -20.95 17.43 -8.02
CA ILE A 233 -22.36 17.82 -7.86
C ILE A 233 -22.47 19.26 -7.32
N ALA A 234 -21.67 19.62 -6.31
CA ALA A 234 -21.68 20.95 -5.73
C ALA A 234 -21.29 22.03 -6.77
N ILE A 235 -20.21 21.80 -7.53
CA ILE A 235 -19.77 22.75 -8.56
C ILE A 235 -20.81 22.83 -9.69
N CYS A 236 -21.38 21.70 -10.14
CA CYS A 236 -22.48 21.69 -11.11
C CYS A 236 -23.70 22.47 -10.60
N GLY A 237 -24.03 22.35 -9.31
CA GLY A 237 -25.11 23.10 -8.67
C GLY A 237 -24.85 24.62 -8.70
N VAL A 238 -23.63 25.05 -8.39
CA VAL A 238 -23.22 26.46 -8.48
C VAL A 238 -23.28 26.96 -9.93
N MET A 239 -22.82 26.17 -10.89
CA MET A 239 -22.87 26.53 -12.31
C MET A 239 -24.31 26.62 -12.83
N ALA A 240 -25.17 25.67 -12.45
CA ALA A 240 -26.58 25.70 -12.79
C ALA A 240 -27.29 26.93 -12.18
N TRP A 241 -26.97 27.27 -10.94
CA TRP A 241 -27.45 28.49 -10.29
C TRP A 241 -27.03 29.75 -11.06
N MET A 242 -25.76 29.84 -11.45
CA MET A 242 -25.28 30.96 -12.27
C MET A 242 -25.99 31.03 -13.62
N ALA A 243 -26.18 29.89 -14.29
CA ALA A 243 -26.90 29.82 -15.56
C ALA A 243 -28.36 30.28 -15.45
N LEU A 244 -29.06 29.92 -14.36
CA LEU A 244 -30.41 30.41 -14.08
C LEU A 244 -30.43 31.93 -13.89
N GLY A 245 -29.43 32.48 -13.18
CA GLY A 245 -29.26 33.92 -13.04
C GLY A 245 -29.09 34.64 -14.40
N GLN A 246 -28.25 34.08 -15.27
CA GLN A 246 -28.05 34.63 -16.63
C GLN A 246 -29.31 34.50 -17.50
N ALA A 247 -30.03 33.38 -17.41
CA ALA A 247 -31.29 33.19 -18.13
C ALA A 247 -32.37 34.18 -17.68
N ALA A 248 -32.47 34.44 -16.37
CA ALA A 248 -33.39 35.44 -15.82
C ALA A 248 -33.04 36.86 -16.32
N LEU A 249 -31.76 37.22 -16.38
CA LEU A 249 -31.29 38.50 -16.93
C LEU A 249 -31.61 38.62 -18.43
N CYS A 250 -31.38 37.56 -19.22
CA CYS A 250 -31.76 37.51 -20.63
C CYS A 250 -33.26 37.69 -20.83
N TYR A 251 -34.09 37.00 -20.04
CA TYR A 251 -35.54 37.11 -20.11
C TYR A 251 -36.03 38.54 -19.78
N ALA A 252 -35.47 39.15 -18.73
CA ALA A 252 -35.79 40.53 -18.36
C ALA A 252 -35.40 41.53 -19.47
N GLY A 253 -34.20 41.38 -20.04
CA GLY A 253 -33.73 42.21 -21.16
C GLY A 253 -34.62 42.06 -22.40
N TRP A 254 -34.98 40.82 -22.76
CA TRP A 254 -35.87 40.53 -23.88
C TRP A 254 -37.27 41.15 -23.71
N ARG A 255 -37.84 41.01 -22.51
CA ARG A 255 -39.14 41.60 -22.17
C ARG A 255 -39.10 43.13 -22.28
N TRP A 256 -38.02 43.77 -21.84
CA TRP A 256 -37.83 45.22 -22.02
C TRP A 256 -37.73 45.63 -23.48
N LEU A 257 -37.04 44.86 -24.31
CA LEU A 257 -36.93 45.11 -25.74
C LEU A 257 -38.32 45.09 -26.42
N ARG A 258 -39.15 44.08 -26.12
CA ARG A 258 -40.53 43.96 -26.66
C ARG A 258 -41.50 45.01 -26.09
N GLY A 259 -41.39 45.37 -24.82
CA GLY A 259 -42.26 46.39 -24.23
C GLY A 259 -42.04 47.80 -24.82
N GLY A 260 -40.83 48.07 -25.32
CA GLY A 260 -40.50 49.35 -25.96
C GLY A 260 -41.14 49.55 -27.34
N THR A 261 -41.50 48.48 -28.06
CA THR A 261 -42.13 48.59 -29.38
C THR A 261 -43.62 48.91 -29.28
N THR A 262 -44.33 48.35 -28.29
CA THR A 262 -45.78 48.57 -28.10
C THR A 262 -46.12 50.02 -27.74
N ASN A 263 -45.25 50.72 -27.00
CA ASN A 263 -45.45 52.13 -26.66
C ASN A 263 -45.24 53.09 -27.85
N LYS A 264 -44.57 52.66 -28.92
CA LYS A 264 -44.37 53.51 -30.10
C LYS A 264 -45.60 53.54 -31.01
N GLU A 265 -46.36 52.44 -31.10
CA GLU A 265 -47.61 52.41 -31.87
C GLU A 265 -48.69 53.29 -31.24
N LEU A 266 -48.85 53.25 -29.91
CA LEU A 266 -49.82 54.10 -29.20
C LEU A 266 -49.50 55.60 -29.24
N ALA A 267 -48.25 55.98 -29.52
CA ALA A 267 -47.83 57.37 -29.66
C ALA A 267 -48.01 57.91 -31.09
N HIS A 268 -48.26 57.06 -32.09
CA HIS A 268 -48.46 57.48 -33.47
C HIS A 268 -49.95 57.71 -33.82
N ASP A 269 -50.87 57.10 -33.06
CA ASP A 269 -52.32 57.24 -33.21
C ASP A 269 -52.93 58.43 -32.41
N ARG A 270 -52.10 59.31 -31.85
CA ARG A 270 -52.51 60.60 -31.24
C ARG A 270 -51.90 61.76 -32.01
#